data_AF-A0A1Q6QEY9-F1
#
_entry.id   AF-A0A1Q6QEY9-F1
#
_cell.length_a   1.000
_cell.length_b   1.000
_cell.length_c   1.000
_cell.angle_alpha   90.00
_cell.angle_beta   90.00
_cell.angle_gamma   90.00
#
_symmetry.space_group_name_H-M   'P 1'
#
loop_
_entity.id
_entity.type
_entity.pdbx_description
1 polymer ?
#
loop_
_entity_poly.entity_id
_entity_poly.type
_entity_poly.pdbx_seq_one_letter_code
_entity_poly.pdbx_strand_id
1 'polypeptide(L)'
;MALAALLLAPCVSAADLPASAAPSGPETAAASAVLMEKETTGLYLSGHPMDDYRPYLKNTHVLPIGSLMDEERTVEDESIVSVAGIIQKVRLKTTRNNSMMAYVTLEDDTGSMELLTFSNVLTQFGSLVQEGAAVVVIGRLSIRDEKDPQVVVNRVRSILDYADGNLPEEGPQPARGGKLYLRLASEAVPEYRKTRAILNMFPGTSSVLLYFADTQVRRGTMCGFQEDMLQELTALLGKENVVLK
;
A
#
# COMPACT_ATOMS: atom_id res chain seq x y z
N MET A 1 53.80 9.19 55.15
CA MET A 1 52.70 10.16 54.97
C MET A 1 52.13 9.91 53.58
N ALA A 2 51.22 8.96 53.41
CA ALA A 2 49.78 9.09 53.67
C ALA A 2 49.18 10.28 52.89
N LEU A 3 48.57 10.01 51.72
CA LEU A 3 47.10 9.99 51.64
C LEU A 3 46.66 9.40 50.30
N ALA A 4 45.83 8.36 50.41
CA ALA A 4 44.99 7.84 49.35
C ALA A 4 43.79 8.77 49.16
N ALA A 5 43.34 8.95 47.93
CA ALA A 5 42.02 9.47 47.63
C ALA A 5 41.42 8.65 46.48
N LEU A 6 40.67 7.63 46.91
CA LEU A 6 39.60 6.98 46.18
C LEU A 6 38.66 8.05 45.59
N LEU A 7 38.39 7.97 44.29
CA LEU A 7 37.15 8.49 43.71
C LEU A 7 36.56 7.37 42.87
N LEU A 8 35.63 6.64 43.50
CA LEU A 8 34.69 5.76 42.84
C LEU A 8 33.87 6.59 41.85
N ALA A 9 33.95 6.25 40.57
CA ALA A 9 32.90 6.58 39.63
C ALA A 9 31.75 5.57 39.83
N PRO A 10 30.52 6.02 40.13
CA PRO A 10 29.39 5.12 40.26
C PRO A 10 28.98 4.56 38.88
N CYS A 11 28.76 3.25 38.84
CA CYS A 11 27.99 2.57 37.79
C CYS A 11 26.65 3.30 37.63
N VAL A 12 26.39 3.86 36.44
CA VAL A 12 25.05 4.28 36.06
C VAL A 12 24.33 3.09 35.44
N SER A 13 23.19 2.82 36.06
CA SER A 13 22.28 1.70 35.85
C SER A 13 21.66 1.71 34.45
N ALA A 14 21.53 0.52 33.87
CA ALA A 14 20.70 0.25 32.71
C ALA A 14 19.22 0.23 33.13
N ALA A 15 18.57 1.39 33.16
CA ALA A 15 17.12 1.50 33.22
C ALA A 15 16.72 2.89 32.74
N ASP A 16 16.11 2.93 31.56
CA ASP A 16 15.00 3.81 31.17
C ASP A 16 15.02 4.02 29.65
N LEU A 17 14.46 3.04 28.94
CA LEU A 17 13.86 3.28 27.64
C LEU A 17 12.37 3.53 27.88
N PRO A 18 11.78 4.63 27.37
CA PRO A 18 10.36 4.87 27.54
C PRO A 18 9.57 3.80 26.78
N ALA A 19 8.69 3.11 27.50
CA ALA A 19 7.73 2.17 26.94
C ALA A 19 6.87 2.90 25.90
N SER A 20 7.09 2.58 24.63
CA SER A 20 6.25 3.03 23.53
C SER A 20 4.89 2.36 23.68
N ALA A 21 3.89 3.15 24.09
CA ALA A 21 2.51 2.72 24.21
C ALA A 21 1.99 2.21 22.86
N ALA A 22 1.78 0.90 22.76
CA ALA A 22 1.07 0.28 21.65
C ALA A 22 -0.42 0.68 21.69
N PRO A 23 -1.08 0.87 20.53
CA PRO A 23 -2.50 1.20 20.49
C PRO A 23 -3.33 0.00 20.96
N SER A 24 -4.17 0.25 21.97
CA SER A 24 -5.00 -0.73 22.66
C SER A 24 -6.22 -1.18 21.82
N GLY A 25 -6.06 -2.28 21.08
CA GLY A 25 -7.16 -3.20 20.78
C GLY A 25 -7.36 -4.19 21.94
N PRO A 26 -8.41 -5.02 21.93
CA PRO A 26 -8.58 -6.06 22.95
C PRO A 26 -7.50 -7.12 22.74
N GLU A 27 -6.33 -6.90 23.35
CA GLU A 27 -5.23 -7.85 23.39
C GLU A 27 -5.64 -9.00 24.29
N THR A 28 -6.27 -10.02 23.70
CA THR A 28 -6.60 -11.24 24.43
C THR A 28 -5.31 -12.01 24.70
N ALA A 29 -5.25 -12.72 25.83
CA ALA A 29 -4.07 -13.53 26.19
C ALA A 29 -3.68 -14.56 25.10
N ALA A 30 -4.65 -14.97 24.26
CA ALA A 30 -4.41 -15.87 23.14
C ALA A 30 -3.61 -15.20 22.01
N ALA A 31 -3.93 -13.96 21.62
CA ALA A 31 -3.17 -13.23 20.59
C ALA A 31 -1.72 -12.96 21.03
N SER A 32 -1.52 -12.63 22.31
CA SER A 32 -0.19 -12.45 22.91
C SER A 32 0.64 -13.73 22.91
N ALA A 33 0.00 -14.89 23.16
CA ALA A 33 0.66 -16.19 23.11
C ALA A 33 1.16 -16.55 21.70
N VAL A 34 0.34 -16.33 20.67
CA VAL A 34 0.69 -16.60 19.27
C VAL A 34 1.85 -15.73 18.78
N LEU A 35 1.91 -14.47 19.24
CA LEU A 35 3.07 -13.60 18.97
C LEU A 35 4.34 -14.09 19.68
N MET A 36 4.24 -14.51 20.95
CA MET A 36 5.37 -15.11 21.67
C MET A 36 5.86 -16.42 21.02
N GLU A 37 4.96 -17.23 20.47
CA GLU A 37 5.32 -18.42 19.69
C GLU A 37 6.16 -18.05 18.47
N LYS A 38 5.75 -17.02 17.73
CA LYS A 38 6.48 -16.52 16.55
C LYS A 38 7.86 -15.97 16.94
N GLU A 39 7.96 -15.22 18.02
CA GLU A 39 9.24 -14.67 18.50
C GLU A 39 10.20 -15.75 18.99
N THR A 40 9.67 -16.79 19.67
CA THR A 40 10.50 -17.84 20.27
C THR A 40 10.90 -18.91 19.26
N THR A 41 9.99 -19.29 18.36
CA THR A 41 10.14 -20.46 17.48
C THR A 41 10.20 -20.11 15.99
N GLY A 42 9.84 -18.88 15.62
CA GLY A 42 9.71 -18.47 14.22
C GLY A 42 8.43 -18.94 13.53
N LEU A 43 7.56 -19.68 14.23
CA LEU A 43 6.37 -20.34 13.69
C LEU A 43 5.13 -20.02 14.54
N TYR A 44 3.96 -19.99 13.89
CA TYR A 44 2.67 -19.94 14.58
C TYR A 44 2.15 -21.36 14.76
N LEU A 45 2.20 -21.90 15.98
CA LEU A 45 1.84 -23.29 16.26
C LEU A 45 0.35 -23.42 16.62
N SER A 46 -0.20 -22.42 17.29
CA SER A 46 -1.59 -22.42 17.78
C SER A 46 -2.62 -21.89 16.78
N GLY A 47 -2.19 -21.43 15.59
CA GLY A 47 -3.04 -20.82 14.55
C GLY A 47 -2.48 -19.47 14.09
N HIS A 48 -2.83 -19.03 12.88
CA HIS A 48 -2.31 -17.76 12.36
C HIS A 48 -3.13 -16.61 12.95
N PRO A 49 -2.53 -15.50 13.40
CA PRO A 49 -3.31 -14.41 14.02
C PRO A 49 -4.32 -13.73 13.07
N MET A 50 -4.25 -14.02 11.76
CA MET A 50 -5.26 -13.63 10.78
C MET A 50 -6.60 -14.38 10.93
N ASP A 51 -6.62 -15.54 11.59
CA ASP A 51 -7.81 -16.38 11.76
C ASP A 51 -8.95 -15.62 12.48
N ASP A 52 -8.59 -14.79 13.46
CA ASP A 52 -9.53 -13.93 14.20
C ASP A 52 -10.17 -12.86 13.30
N TYR A 53 -9.49 -12.50 12.20
CA TYR A 53 -9.92 -11.44 11.29
C TYR A 53 -10.63 -11.95 10.03
N ARG A 54 -10.46 -13.23 9.66
CA ARG A 54 -11.10 -13.84 8.49
C ARG A 54 -12.62 -13.63 8.45
N PRO A 55 -13.39 -13.69 9.56
CA PRO A 55 -14.83 -13.42 9.55
C PRO A 55 -15.19 -12.03 9.01
N TYR A 56 -14.38 -11.01 9.28
CA TYR A 56 -14.62 -9.62 8.86
C TYR A 56 -14.37 -9.41 7.37
N LEU A 57 -13.63 -10.31 6.72
CA LEU A 57 -13.22 -10.18 5.31
C LEU A 57 -14.10 -10.99 4.35
N LYS A 58 -15.05 -11.82 4.83
CA LYS A 58 -15.84 -12.77 4.02
C LYS A 58 -16.61 -12.15 2.84
N ASN A 59 -16.98 -10.88 2.93
CA ASN A 59 -17.73 -10.16 1.89
C ASN A 59 -16.90 -9.05 1.22
N THR A 60 -15.58 -9.13 1.33
CA THR A 60 -14.65 -8.17 0.72
C THR A 60 -13.98 -8.79 -0.50
N HIS A 61 -13.53 -7.96 -1.44
CA HIS A 61 -12.73 -8.40 -2.60
C HIS A 61 -11.23 -8.58 -2.23
N VAL A 62 -10.95 -9.03 -1.01
CA VAL A 62 -9.58 -9.31 -0.55
C VAL A 62 -9.12 -10.64 -1.13
N LEU A 63 -7.97 -10.62 -1.79
CA LEU A 63 -7.32 -11.79 -2.34
C LEU A 63 -6.32 -12.36 -1.32
N PRO A 64 -6.21 -13.70 -1.19
CA PRO A 64 -5.15 -14.34 -0.42
C PRO A 64 -3.79 -14.02 -1.02
N ILE A 65 -2.78 -13.75 -0.18
CA ILE A 65 -1.44 -13.39 -0.65
C ILE A 65 -0.84 -14.50 -1.50
N GLY A 66 -1.00 -15.76 -1.09
CA GLY A 66 -0.49 -16.92 -1.83
C GLY A 66 -0.99 -16.98 -3.28
N SER A 67 -2.24 -16.55 -3.54
CA SER A 67 -2.80 -16.53 -4.91
C SER A 67 -2.15 -15.49 -5.84
N LEU A 68 -1.52 -14.46 -5.26
CA LEU A 68 -0.79 -13.43 -6.01
C LEU A 68 0.69 -13.79 -6.18
N MET A 69 1.22 -14.68 -5.34
CA MET A 69 2.58 -15.20 -5.43
C MET A 69 2.69 -16.37 -6.40
N ASP A 70 1.58 -17.06 -6.69
CA ASP A 70 1.54 -18.19 -7.60
C ASP A 70 1.96 -17.80 -9.04
N GLU A 71 2.65 -18.71 -9.73
CA GLU A 71 3.01 -18.57 -11.14
C GLU A 71 1.77 -18.70 -12.05
N GLU A 72 0.76 -19.49 -11.63
CA GLU A 72 -0.51 -19.67 -12.35
C GLU A 72 -1.55 -18.59 -12.02
N ARG A 73 -1.13 -17.50 -11.37
CA ARG A 73 -2.03 -16.41 -10.97
C ARG A 73 -2.83 -15.85 -12.15
N THR A 74 -4.11 -15.63 -11.90
CA THR A 74 -5.05 -15.06 -12.88
C THR A 74 -5.01 -13.53 -12.96
N VAL A 75 -4.29 -12.88 -12.03
CA VAL A 75 -4.20 -11.43 -11.92
C VAL A 75 -3.02 -10.91 -12.73
N GLU A 76 -3.30 -10.00 -13.65
CA GLU A 76 -2.31 -9.39 -14.54
C GLU A 76 -1.46 -8.32 -13.82
N ASP A 77 -0.27 -8.04 -14.37
CA ASP A 77 0.56 -6.91 -13.93
C ASP A 77 -0.19 -5.57 -14.02
N GLU A 78 0.17 -4.64 -13.14
CA GLU A 78 -0.47 -3.35 -12.96
C GLU A 78 -1.95 -3.37 -12.50
N SER A 79 -2.51 -4.54 -12.21
CA SER A 79 -3.87 -4.66 -11.67
C SER A 79 -4.01 -4.05 -10.29
N ILE A 80 -5.18 -3.47 -9.99
CA ILE A 80 -5.50 -3.02 -8.64
C ILE A 80 -6.03 -4.21 -7.83
N VAL A 81 -5.33 -4.54 -6.75
CA VAL A 81 -5.65 -5.65 -5.86
C VAL A 81 -5.90 -5.14 -4.44
N SER A 82 -6.70 -5.90 -3.71
CA SER A 82 -6.86 -5.74 -2.26
C SER A 82 -6.30 -6.98 -1.59
N VAL A 83 -5.39 -6.79 -0.64
CA VAL A 83 -4.84 -7.87 0.19
C VAL A 83 -5.00 -7.49 1.66
N ALA A 84 -5.06 -8.48 2.53
CA ALA A 84 -5.12 -8.24 3.96
C ALA A 84 -4.12 -9.14 4.67
N GLY A 85 -3.55 -8.64 5.75
CA GLY A 85 -2.57 -9.39 6.52
C GLY A 85 -2.06 -8.58 7.70
N ILE A 86 -1.06 -9.16 8.37
CA ILE A 86 -0.38 -8.56 9.51
C ILE A 86 0.98 -8.06 9.03
N ILE A 87 1.32 -6.84 9.40
CA ILE A 87 2.61 -6.25 9.08
C ILE A 87 3.68 -6.89 9.97
N GLN A 88 4.64 -7.57 9.35
CA GLN A 88 5.72 -8.25 10.06
C GLN A 88 6.96 -7.38 10.19
N LYS A 89 7.23 -6.54 9.20
CA LYS A 89 8.44 -5.72 9.17
C LYS A 89 8.24 -4.45 8.39
N VAL A 90 8.78 -3.33 8.89
CA VAL A 90 8.81 -2.05 8.17
C VAL A 90 10.26 -1.57 7.98
N ARG A 91 10.68 -1.38 6.73
CA ARG A 91 12.02 -0.88 6.38
C ARG A 91 11.92 0.46 5.66
N LEU A 92 12.18 1.54 6.38
CA LEU A 92 12.24 2.89 5.81
C LEU A 92 13.50 3.10 4.99
N LYS A 93 13.36 3.78 3.85
CA LYS A 93 14.45 4.11 2.93
C LYS A 93 14.22 5.47 2.31
N THR A 94 15.29 6.24 2.14
CA THR A 94 15.23 7.50 1.40
C THR A 94 15.44 7.24 -0.09
N THR A 95 14.58 7.81 -0.93
CA THR A 95 14.66 7.74 -2.38
C THR A 95 15.79 8.64 -2.90
N ARG A 96 16.18 8.45 -4.17
CA ARG A 96 17.18 9.32 -4.83
C ARG A 96 16.74 10.79 -4.90
N ASN A 97 15.43 11.05 -4.84
CA ASN A 97 14.85 12.40 -4.87
C ASN A 97 14.61 12.95 -3.45
N ASN A 98 15.27 12.37 -2.44
CA ASN A 98 15.17 12.76 -1.03
C ASN A 98 13.74 12.63 -0.44
N SER A 99 12.89 11.78 -1.02
CA SER A 99 11.57 11.45 -0.47
C SER A 99 11.64 10.15 0.33
N MET A 100 10.77 9.96 1.32
CA MET A 100 10.73 8.71 2.08
C MET A 100 9.94 7.61 1.33
N MET A 101 10.41 6.36 1.45
CA MET A 101 9.67 5.16 1.07
C MET A 101 9.82 4.10 2.17
N ALA A 102 8.92 3.13 2.21
CA ALA A 102 9.02 1.96 3.07
C ALA A 102 8.81 0.68 2.27
N TYR A 103 9.64 -0.32 2.53
CA TYR A 103 9.33 -1.71 2.22
C TYR A 103 8.66 -2.34 3.43
N VAL A 104 7.45 -2.85 3.25
CA VAL A 104 6.63 -3.40 4.33
C VAL A 104 6.36 -4.87 4.01
N THR A 105 6.72 -5.78 4.90
CA THR A 105 6.40 -7.20 4.74
C THR A 105 5.02 -7.46 5.34
N LEU A 106 4.08 -7.88 4.51
CA LEU A 106 2.72 -8.27 4.92
C LEU A 106 2.61 -9.80 4.87
N GLU A 107 2.08 -10.41 5.93
CA GLU A 107 1.89 -11.87 6.03
C GLU A 107 0.42 -12.19 6.29
N ASP A 108 -0.09 -13.20 5.60
CA ASP A 108 -1.35 -13.89 5.90
C ASP A 108 -1.07 -15.39 6.09
N ASP A 109 -2.11 -16.16 6.40
CA ASP A 109 -2.05 -17.62 6.58
C ASP A 109 -1.68 -18.40 5.29
N THR A 110 -1.65 -17.74 4.13
CA THR A 110 -1.31 -18.35 2.84
C THR A 110 0.09 -17.98 2.35
N GLY A 111 0.67 -16.88 2.82
CA GLY A 111 2.00 -16.46 2.43
C GLY A 111 2.39 -15.07 2.91
N SER A 112 3.53 -14.60 2.41
CA SER A 112 4.03 -13.25 2.68
C SER A 112 4.34 -12.53 1.38
N MET A 113 4.18 -11.22 1.38
CA MET A 113 4.43 -10.37 0.22
C MET A 113 5.01 -9.03 0.65
N GLU A 114 5.87 -8.48 -0.20
CA GLU A 114 6.44 -7.15 0.00
C GLU A 114 5.51 -6.06 -0.55
N LEU A 115 5.29 -5.03 0.25
CA LEU A 115 4.57 -3.83 -0.11
C LEU A 115 5.54 -2.66 -0.26
N LEU A 116 5.40 -1.90 -1.34
CA LEU A 116 6.14 -0.66 -1.55
C LEU A 116 5.26 0.54 -1.21
N THR A 117 5.59 1.24 -0.14
CA THR A 117 4.83 2.39 0.36
C THR A 117 5.60 3.68 0.16
N PHE A 118 5.03 4.64 -0.57
CA PHE A 118 5.66 5.96 -0.79
C PHE A 118 5.29 6.97 0.31
N SER A 119 6.06 8.06 0.39
CA SER A 119 5.92 9.14 1.39
C SER A 119 4.50 9.63 1.60
N ASN A 120 3.71 9.74 0.52
CA ASN A 120 2.33 10.23 0.58
C ASN A 120 1.45 9.31 1.43
N VAL A 121 1.60 8.00 1.26
CA VAL A 121 0.85 6.98 2.00
C VAL A 121 1.38 6.88 3.43
N LEU A 122 2.70 6.94 3.64
CA LEU A 122 3.29 6.95 4.98
C LEU A 122 2.82 8.16 5.81
N THR A 123 2.63 9.32 5.19
CA THR A 123 2.16 10.51 5.89
C THR A 123 0.67 10.40 6.24
N GLN A 124 -0.14 9.80 5.36
CA GLN A 124 -1.58 9.65 5.56
C GLN A 124 -1.97 8.50 6.50
N PHE A 125 -1.24 7.38 6.43
CA PHE A 125 -1.60 6.13 7.10
C PHE A 125 -0.44 5.59 7.96
N GLY A 126 0.54 6.42 8.32
CA GLY A 126 1.73 5.99 9.05
C GLY A 126 1.42 5.29 10.38
N SER A 127 0.33 5.64 11.05
CA SER A 127 -0.13 4.96 12.27
C SER A 127 -0.60 3.52 12.04
N LEU A 128 -1.00 3.18 10.81
CA LEU A 128 -1.41 1.83 10.41
C LEU A 128 -0.26 1.03 9.80
N VAL A 129 0.84 1.68 9.41
CA VAL A 129 2.02 1.03 8.82
C VAL A 129 3.07 0.79 9.89
N GLN A 130 2.75 -0.11 10.82
CA GLN A 130 3.62 -0.49 11.94
C GLN A 130 3.59 -2.01 12.15
N GLU A 131 4.65 -2.57 12.70
CA GLU A 131 4.77 -4.00 12.97
C GLU A 131 3.65 -4.46 13.95
N GLY A 132 3.07 -5.62 13.67
CA GLY A 132 1.91 -6.18 14.38
C GLY A 132 0.56 -5.62 13.95
N ALA A 133 0.50 -4.59 13.11
CA ALA A 133 -0.79 -4.04 12.67
C ALA A 133 -1.50 -4.96 11.66
N ALA A 134 -2.76 -5.27 11.92
CA ALA A 134 -3.64 -6.01 11.03
C ALA A 134 -4.36 -5.05 10.07
N VAL A 135 -4.03 -5.11 8.77
CA VAL A 135 -4.45 -4.12 7.79
C VAL A 135 -5.03 -4.74 6.51
N VAL A 136 -5.93 -4.00 5.86
CA VAL A 136 -6.31 -4.18 4.46
C VAL A 136 -5.57 -3.16 3.61
N VAL A 137 -4.85 -3.63 2.61
CA VAL A 137 -4.05 -2.83 1.69
C VAL A 137 -4.67 -2.90 0.31
N ILE A 138 -4.91 -1.73 -0.28
CA ILE A 138 -5.33 -1.61 -1.68
C ILE A 138 -4.19 -0.96 -2.43
N GLY A 139 -3.75 -1.62 -3.50
CA GLY A 139 -2.57 -1.19 -4.23
C GLY A 139 -2.52 -1.77 -5.62
N ARG A 140 -1.49 -1.34 -6.36
CA ARG A 140 -1.19 -1.84 -7.68
C ARG A 140 -0.22 -3.00 -7.59
N LEU A 141 -0.58 -4.16 -8.14
CA LEU A 141 0.33 -5.27 -8.29
C LEU A 141 1.45 -4.89 -9.27
N SER A 142 2.69 -5.17 -8.90
CA SER A 142 3.88 -4.95 -9.71
C SER A 142 4.61 -6.27 -9.80
N ILE A 143 4.47 -6.93 -10.93
CA ILE A 143 5.20 -8.14 -11.30
C ILE A 143 6.44 -7.71 -12.08
N ARG A 144 7.59 -8.26 -11.73
CA ARG A 144 8.84 -8.00 -12.43
C ARG A 144 9.51 -9.32 -12.72
N ASP A 145 10.12 -9.43 -13.89
CA ASP A 145 10.92 -10.60 -14.24
C ASP A 145 12.02 -10.81 -13.18
N GLU A 146 12.18 -12.06 -12.72
CA GLU A 146 13.17 -12.50 -11.73
C GLU A 146 13.00 -11.95 -10.29
N LYS A 147 11.84 -11.37 -9.95
CA LYS A 147 11.53 -10.96 -8.57
C LYS A 147 10.14 -11.41 -8.14
N ASP A 148 10.00 -11.64 -6.84
CA ASP A 148 8.70 -11.90 -6.23
C ASP A 148 7.75 -10.71 -6.50
N PRO A 149 6.46 -10.97 -6.77
CA PRO A 149 5.49 -9.91 -6.98
C PRO A 149 5.40 -9.01 -5.73
N GLN A 150 5.20 -7.72 -5.96
CA GLN A 150 5.08 -6.74 -4.89
C GLN A 150 3.86 -5.87 -5.12
N VAL A 151 3.27 -5.33 -4.06
CA VAL A 151 2.15 -4.39 -4.17
C VAL A 151 2.62 -2.98 -3.87
N VAL A 152 2.44 -2.08 -4.84
CA VAL A 152 2.62 -0.64 -4.63
C VAL A 152 1.38 -0.11 -3.92
N VAL A 153 1.56 0.35 -2.68
CA VAL A 153 0.45 0.72 -1.82
C VAL A 153 -0.15 2.04 -2.27
N ASN A 154 -1.48 2.06 -2.42
CA ASN A 154 -2.26 3.27 -2.65
C ASN A 154 -3.01 3.69 -1.38
N ARG A 155 -3.57 2.73 -0.65
CA ARG A 155 -4.39 2.96 0.55
C ARG A 155 -4.22 1.82 1.55
N VAL A 156 -4.24 2.17 2.83
CA VAL A 156 -4.22 1.23 3.96
C VAL A 156 -5.44 1.50 4.83
N ARG A 157 -6.08 0.44 5.34
CA ARG A 157 -7.17 0.51 6.30
C ARG A 157 -6.96 -0.52 7.41
N SER A 158 -7.52 -0.28 8.58
CA SER A 158 -7.56 -1.29 9.63
C SER A 158 -8.50 -2.42 9.21
N ILE A 159 -8.19 -3.67 9.54
CA ILE A 159 -9.16 -4.75 9.31
C ILE A 159 -10.39 -4.59 10.20
N LEU A 160 -10.24 -3.97 11.38
CA LEU A 160 -11.34 -3.73 12.30
C LEU A 160 -12.41 -2.79 11.70
N ASP A 161 -12.05 -1.94 10.75
CA ASP A 161 -13.00 -1.10 10.01
C ASP A 161 -14.04 -1.92 9.22
N TYR A 162 -13.80 -3.23 9.02
CA TYR A 162 -14.71 -4.15 8.33
C TYR A 162 -15.56 -4.99 9.29
N ALA A 163 -15.33 -4.89 10.61
CA ALA A 163 -15.98 -5.77 11.60
C ALA A 163 -17.48 -5.50 11.78
N ASP A 164 -17.91 -4.25 11.68
CA ASP A 164 -19.28 -3.85 12.03
C ASP A 164 -20.23 -3.79 10.82
N GLY A 165 -19.83 -4.28 9.64
CA GLY A 165 -20.53 -3.97 8.38
C GLY A 165 -20.51 -2.47 8.04
N ASN A 166 -19.88 -1.68 8.90
CA ASN A 166 -19.63 -0.27 8.79
C ASN A 166 -18.41 -0.11 7.89
N LEU A 167 -18.53 -0.47 6.60
CA LEU A 167 -17.64 0.12 5.60
C LEU A 167 -17.73 1.63 5.86
N PRO A 168 -16.66 2.30 6.35
CA PRO A 168 -16.76 3.72 6.56
C PRO A 168 -17.17 4.30 5.20
N GLU A 169 -18.32 5.00 5.17
CA GLU A 169 -18.68 5.88 4.06
C GLU A 169 -17.41 6.59 3.67
N GLU A 170 -16.95 6.39 2.43
CA GLU A 170 -15.58 6.61 2.01
C GLU A 170 -14.99 7.92 2.57
N GLY A 171 -14.39 7.85 3.78
CA GLY A 171 -13.70 8.97 4.39
C GLY A 171 -12.65 9.40 3.38
N PRO A 172 -12.48 10.72 3.19
CA PRO A 172 -12.12 11.33 1.92
C PRO A 172 -11.14 10.45 1.15
N GLN A 173 -11.63 9.79 0.08
CA GLN A 173 -10.74 9.49 -1.04
C GLN A 173 -9.87 10.73 -1.24
N PRO A 174 -8.55 10.62 -1.51
CA PRO A 174 -7.79 11.78 -1.96
C PRO A 174 -8.66 12.51 -2.99
N ALA A 175 -9.11 13.71 -2.59
CA ALA A 175 -10.39 14.30 -2.99
C ALA A 175 -10.72 13.95 -4.42
N ARG A 176 -11.75 13.10 -4.67
CA ARG A 176 -12.19 12.62 -5.99
C ARG A 176 -11.48 13.35 -7.13
N GLY A 177 -10.23 12.95 -7.39
CA GLY A 177 -9.49 13.50 -8.51
C GLY A 177 -10.11 12.79 -9.68
N GLY A 178 -11.13 13.39 -10.28
CA GLY A 178 -12.08 12.68 -11.15
C GLY A 178 -11.35 11.82 -12.16
N LYS A 179 -11.56 10.51 -12.19
CA LYS A 179 -10.81 9.62 -13.09
C LYS A 179 -11.04 10.05 -14.53
N LEU A 180 -9.97 10.39 -15.24
CA LEU A 180 -10.03 10.77 -16.64
C LEU A 180 -9.79 9.55 -17.51
N TYR A 181 -10.84 9.11 -18.22
CA TYR A 181 -10.78 8.04 -19.19
C TYR A 181 -10.56 8.62 -20.56
N LEU A 182 -9.52 8.15 -21.24
CA LEU A 182 -9.15 8.57 -22.58
C LEU A 182 -9.18 7.35 -23.50
N ARG A 183 -10.00 7.39 -24.53
CA ARG A 183 -10.06 6.35 -25.56
C ARG A 183 -9.25 6.77 -26.77
N LEU A 184 -8.30 5.93 -27.17
CA LEU A 184 -7.45 6.11 -28.34
C LEU A 184 -7.62 4.93 -29.30
N ALA A 185 -7.34 5.15 -30.58
CA ALA A 185 -7.39 4.09 -31.57
C ALA A 185 -6.23 3.09 -31.41
N SER A 186 -5.01 3.58 -31.17
CA SER A 186 -3.77 2.78 -31.07
C SER A 186 -2.63 3.58 -30.44
N GLU A 187 -1.55 2.93 -30.02
CA GLU A 187 -0.29 3.58 -29.63
C GLU A 187 0.50 4.14 -30.84
N ALA A 188 0.25 3.60 -32.04
CA ALA A 188 0.98 3.99 -33.25
C ALA A 188 0.50 5.32 -33.85
N VAL A 189 -0.66 5.83 -33.41
CA VAL A 189 -1.28 7.02 -34.00
C VAL A 189 -0.71 8.33 -33.41
N PRO A 190 -0.60 9.41 -34.20
CA PRO A 190 -0.02 10.68 -33.76
C PRO A 190 -0.76 11.32 -32.58
N GLU A 191 -2.04 11.00 -32.40
CA GLU A 191 -2.91 11.44 -31.31
C GLU A 191 -2.39 10.96 -29.95
N TYR A 192 -1.81 9.75 -29.87
CA TYR A 192 -1.21 9.24 -28.63
C TYR A 192 0.02 10.05 -28.20
N ARG A 193 0.90 10.40 -29.16
CA ARG A 193 2.08 11.22 -28.88
C ARG A 193 1.70 12.59 -28.35
N LYS A 194 0.69 13.22 -28.96
CA LYS A 194 0.17 14.52 -28.53
C LYS A 194 -0.52 14.43 -27.16
N THR A 195 -1.35 13.41 -26.95
CA THR A 195 -1.98 13.14 -25.64
C THR A 195 -0.94 12.99 -24.55
N ARG A 196 0.12 12.21 -24.79
CA ARG A 196 1.20 12.00 -23.82
C ARG A 196 2.00 13.28 -23.55
N ALA A 197 2.20 14.14 -24.56
CA ALA A 197 2.82 15.45 -24.38
C ALA A 197 1.97 16.36 -23.49
N ILE A 198 0.65 16.43 -23.74
CA ILE A 198 -0.31 17.21 -22.93
C ILE A 198 -0.29 16.70 -21.48
N LEU A 199 -0.41 15.40 -21.26
CA LEU A 199 -0.40 14.83 -19.90
C LEU A 199 0.92 15.14 -19.14
N ASN A 200 2.05 15.17 -19.84
CA ASN A 200 3.35 15.52 -19.24
C ASN A 200 3.50 17.02 -18.93
N MET A 201 2.79 17.91 -19.64
CA MET A 201 2.81 19.35 -19.38
C MET A 201 2.04 19.74 -18.12
N PHE A 202 1.10 18.88 -17.67
CA PHE A 202 0.28 19.09 -16.48
C PHE A 202 0.55 18.00 -15.43
N PRO A 203 1.69 18.04 -14.71
CA PRO A 203 1.99 17.07 -13.67
C PRO A 203 0.98 17.18 -12.52
N GLY A 204 0.50 16.04 -12.03
CA GLY A 204 -0.44 16.00 -10.91
C GLY A 204 -0.63 14.61 -10.34
N THR A 205 -1.46 14.51 -9.31
CA THR A 205 -1.71 13.27 -8.55
C THR A 205 -3.02 12.59 -8.95
N SER A 206 -3.71 13.08 -9.97
CA SER A 206 -5.03 12.60 -10.36
C SER A 206 -4.94 11.53 -11.46
N SER A 207 -5.83 10.53 -11.42
CA SER A 207 -5.68 9.28 -12.17
C SER A 207 -6.26 9.36 -13.58
N VAL A 208 -5.43 9.03 -14.57
CA VAL A 208 -5.81 8.95 -15.99
C VAL A 208 -5.69 7.52 -16.48
N LEU A 209 -6.70 7.04 -17.20
CA LEU A 209 -6.73 5.71 -17.81
C LEU A 209 -6.85 5.83 -19.33
N LEU A 210 -5.81 5.40 -20.03
CA LEU A 210 -5.77 5.32 -21.49
C LEU A 210 -6.29 3.94 -21.92
N TYR A 211 -7.27 3.91 -22.80
CA TYR A 211 -7.79 2.69 -23.42
C TYR A 211 -7.49 2.71 -24.92
N PHE A 212 -6.81 1.67 -25.41
CA PHE A 212 -6.49 1.52 -26.83
C PHE A 212 -7.47 0.56 -27.49
N ALA A 213 -8.18 1.03 -28.51
CA ALA A 213 -9.26 0.26 -29.15
C ALA A 213 -8.75 -0.92 -29.99
N ASP A 214 -7.53 -0.85 -30.51
CA ASP A 214 -6.88 -1.88 -31.31
C ASP A 214 -6.42 -3.10 -30.50
N THR A 215 -5.83 -2.84 -29.33
CA THR A 215 -5.21 -3.83 -28.46
C THR A 215 -6.06 -4.17 -27.25
N GLN A 216 -7.11 -3.38 -26.98
CA GLN A 216 -7.96 -3.43 -25.78
C GLN A 216 -7.20 -3.26 -24.46
N VAL A 217 -5.93 -2.85 -24.54
CA VAL A 217 -5.06 -2.63 -23.40
C VAL A 217 -5.43 -1.32 -22.70
N ARG A 218 -5.32 -1.34 -21.37
CA ARG A 218 -5.50 -0.16 -20.51
C ARG A 218 -4.16 0.25 -19.91
N ARG A 219 -3.82 1.53 -19.98
CA ARG A 219 -2.59 2.08 -19.39
C ARG A 219 -2.92 3.20 -18.42
N GLY A 220 -2.42 3.09 -17.20
CA GLY A 220 -2.59 4.12 -16.17
C GLY A 220 -1.50 5.17 -16.24
N THR A 221 -1.86 6.44 -16.06
CA THR A 221 -0.92 7.54 -15.82
C THR A 221 -1.50 8.55 -14.85
N MET A 222 -0.69 9.49 -14.37
CA MET A 222 -1.10 10.53 -13.43
C MET A 222 -0.96 11.90 -14.07
N CYS A 223 -1.95 12.77 -13.89
CA CYS A 223 -1.99 14.12 -14.46
C CYS A 223 -2.82 15.04 -13.55
N GLY A 224 -2.56 16.34 -13.59
CA GLY A 224 -3.39 17.34 -12.92
C GLY A 224 -4.56 17.74 -13.82
N PHE A 225 -5.79 17.69 -13.30
CA PHE A 225 -6.96 18.13 -14.07
C PHE A 225 -7.11 19.65 -14.02
N GLN A 226 -6.86 20.27 -15.17
CA GLN A 226 -7.16 21.68 -15.44
C GLN A 226 -8.14 21.77 -16.61
N GLU A 227 -8.97 22.81 -16.62
CA GLU A 227 -9.97 23.03 -17.67
C GLU A 227 -9.34 23.14 -19.06
N ASP A 228 -8.21 23.86 -19.17
CA ASP A 228 -7.47 24.03 -20.43
C ASP A 228 -6.98 22.69 -21.00
N MET A 229 -6.49 21.81 -20.12
CA MET A 229 -6.02 20.47 -20.49
C MET A 229 -7.19 19.60 -20.99
N LEU A 230 -8.34 19.64 -20.31
CA LEU A 230 -9.54 18.88 -20.73
C LEU A 230 -10.09 19.37 -22.07
N GLN A 231 -10.04 20.69 -22.33
CA GLN A 231 -10.44 21.26 -23.61
C GLN A 231 -9.52 20.79 -24.75
N GLU A 232 -8.20 20.80 -24.55
CA GLU A 232 -7.25 20.31 -25.55
C GLU A 232 -7.42 18.82 -25.84
N LEU A 233 -7.56 17.98 -24.80
CA LEU A 233 -7.80 16.56 -24.99
C LEU A 233 -9.13 16.29 -25.71
N THR A 234 -10.17 17.07 -25.39
CA THR A 234 -11.47 16.97 -26.05
C THR A 234 -11.41 17.39 -27.52
N ALA A 235 -10.64 18.43 -27.84
CA ALA A 235 -10.41 18.87 -29.22
C ALA A 235 -9.60 17.84 -30.03
N LEU A 236 -8.70 17.11 -29.37
CA LEU A 236 -7.79 16.16 -30.00
C LEU A 236 -8.39 14.76 -30.19
N LEU A 237 -9.11 14.25 -29.19
CA LEU A 237 -9.68 12.90 -29.18
C LEU A 237 -11.19 12.89 -29.48
N GLY A 238 -11.87 14.02 -29.36
CA GLY A 238 -13.32 14.12 -29.43
C GLY A 238 -14.01 13.91 -28.08
N LYS A 239 -15.14 14.59 -27.88
CA LYS A 239 -15.89 14.62 -26.59
C LYS A 239 -16.38 13.26 -26.11
N GLU A 240 -16.59 12.32 -27.01
CA GLU A 240 -17.00 10.94 -26.70
C GLU A 240 -15.85 10.06 -26.17
N ASN A 241 -14.60 10.47 -26.42
CA ASN A 241 -13.41 9.72 -26.06
C ASN A 241 -12.72 10.27 -24.80
N VAL A 242 -13.27 11.31 -24.18
CA VAL A 242 -12.77 11.97 -22.98
C VAL A 242 -13.86 11.97 -21.92
N VAL A 243 -13.71 11.16 -20.88
CA VAL A 243 -14.72 11.02 -19.81
C VAL A 243 -14.07 11.26 -18.45
N LEU A 244 -14.49 12.32 -17.76
CA LEU A 244 -14.11 12.61 -16.38
C LEU A 244 -15.16 12.02 -15.41
N LYS A 245 -14.74 11.23 -14.41
CA LYS A 245 -15.64 10.58 -13.43
C LYS A 245 -15.28 10.85 -11.98
#